data_AF-A0A317IRC4-F1
#
_entry.id   AF-A0A317IRC4-F1
#
_cell.length_a   1.000
_cell.length_b   1.000
_cell.length_c   1.000
_cell.angle_alpha   90.00
_cell.angle_beta   90.00
_cell.angle_gamma   90.00
#
_symmetry.space_group_name_H-M   'P 1'
#
loop_
_entity.id
_entity.type
_entity.pdbx_description
1 polymer ?
#
loop_
_entity_poly.entity_id
_entity_poly.type
_entity_poly.pdbx_seq_one_letter_code
_entity_poly.pdbx_strand_id
1 'polypeptide(L)'
;MIKDLDSAERAFKKAGSIPGGEKRAARGLAQVAKARKAVKEDVTMAQDLARRKQLASSIDKFHSAISGNPRQADAHEGLAQSLERLYPDSPKDLEESITQYRAYMALSGPLPEKEKEKLEKHIAKLQSRATKLEQKNKVASAK
;
A
#
# COMPACT_ATOMS: atom_id res chain seq x y z
N MET A 1 9.77 -15.37 -1.68
CA MET A 1 8.43 -15.54 -2.29
C MET A 1 8.25 -14.43 -3.32
N ILE A 2 7.75 -14.72 -4.52
CA ILE A 2 7.62 -13.71 -5.58
C ILE A 2 6.55 -12.70 -5.12
N LYS A 3 6.99 -11.52 -4.68
CA LYS A 3 6.11 -10.46 -4.16
C LYS A 3 5.40 -9.71 -5.29
N ASP A 4 6.01 -9.67 -6.48
CA ASP A 4 5.38 -9.11 -7.68
C ASP A 4 4.52 -10.18 -8.37
N LEU A 5 3.24 -10.23 -7.98
CA LEU A 5 2.27 -11.18 -8.51
C LEU A 5 2.01 -10.96 -10.02
N ASP A 6 2.14 -9.74 -10.53
CA ASP A 6 1.95 -9.44 -11.95
C ASP A 6 3.10 -10.01 -12.79
N SER A 7 4.34 -9.82 -12.33
CA SER A 7 5.52 -10.42 -12.96
C SER A 7 5.50 -11.95 -12.87
N ALA A 8 5.07 -12.50 -11.72
CA ALA A 8 4.91 -13.95 -11.55
C ALA A 8 3.91 -14.53 -12.55
N GLU A 9 2.75 -13.89 -12.71
CA GLU A 9 1.72 -14.33 -13.64
C GLU A 9 2.23 -14.33 -15.09
N ARG A 10 2.90 -13.25 -15.51
CA ARG A 10 3.49 -13.14 -16.84
C ARG A 10 4.52 -14.24 -17.09
N ALA A 11 5.38 -14.53 -16.11
CA ALA A 11 6.38 -15.58 -16.20
C ALA A 11 5.74 -16.97 -16.35
N PHE A 12 4.71 -17.28 -15.56
CA PHE A 12 4.01 -18.57 -15.69
C PHE A 12 3.20 -18.69 -16.98
N LYS A 13 2.56 -17.61 -17.46
CA LYS A 13 1.91 -17.59 -18.78
C LYS A 13 2.91 -17.90 -19.89
N LYS A 14 4.09 -17.27 -19.87
CA LYS A 14 5.17 -17.55 -20.83
C LYS A 14 5.72 -18.97 -20.69
N ALA A 15 5.84 -19.51 -19.48
CA ALA A 15 6.26 -20.89 -19.28
C ALA A 15 5.24 -21.89 -19.83
N GLY A 16 3.94 -21.56 -19.79
CA GLY A 16 2.86 -22.40 -20.31
C GLY A 16 2.79 -22.45 -21.84
N SER A 17 3.41 -21.51 -22.55
CA SER A 17 3.51 -21.55 -24.01
C SER A 17 4.69 -22.39 -24.51
N ILE A 18 5.51 -22.94 -23.60
CA ILE A 18 6.63 -23.82 -23.94
C ILE A 18 6.13 -25.28 -23.87
N PRO A 19 6.34 -26.11 -24.91
CA PRO A 19 5.93 -27.50 -24.91
C PRO A 19 6.43 -28.27 -23.67
N GLY A 20 5.52 -28.95 -22.97
CA GLY A 20 5.83 -29.69 -21.74
C GLY A 20 5.88 -28.84 -20.46
N GLY A 21 5.71 -27.53 -20.56
CA GLY A 21 5.67 -26.58 -19.44
C GLY A 21 4.28 -26.37 -18.82
N GLU A 22 3.22 -26.90 -19.44
CA GLU A 22 1.83 -26.53 -19.19
C GLU A 22 1.40 -26.87 -17.76
N LYS A 23 1.71 -28.09 -17.29
CA LYS A 23 1.35 -28.54 -15.93
C LYS A 23 2.06 -27.74 -14.84
N ARG A 24 3.28 -27.28 -15.07
CA ARG A 24 4.03 -26.44 -14.12
C ARG A 24 3.48 -25.02 -14.12
N ALA A 25 3.24 -24.46 -15.30
CA ALA A 25 2.63 -23.15 -15.47
C ALA A 25 1.25 -23.08 -14.79
N ALA A 26 0.39 -24.08 -15.00
CA ALA A 26 -0.93 -24.14 -14.39
C ALA A 26 -0.86 -24.12 -12.85
N ARG A 27 0.07 -24.88 -12.24
CA ARG A 27 0.28 -24.86 -10.78
C ARG A 27 0.76 -23.50 -10.29
N GLY A 28 1.70 -22.87 -11.01
CA GLY A 28 2.18 -21.53 -10.68
C GLY A 28 1.07 -20.47 -10.75
N LEU A 29 0.26 -20.51 -11.81
CA LEU A 29 -0.89 -19.61 -11.97
C LEU A 29 -1.93 -19.81 -10.86
N ALA A 30 -2.20 -21.06 -10.44
CA ALA A 30 -3.09 -21.33 -9.32
C ALA A 30 -2.57 -20.74 -7.99
N GLN A 31 -1.25 -20.80 -7.75
CA GLN A 31 -0.63 -20.16 -6.59
C GLN A 31 -0.72 -18.63 -6.64
N VAL A 32 -0.46 -18.03 -7.80
CA VAL A 32 -0.61 -16.59 -8.00
C VAL A 32 -2.06 -16.15 -7.77
N ALA A 33 -3.04 -16.88 -8.31
CA ALA A 33 -4.46 -16.59 -8.11
C ALA A 33 -4.84 -16.68 -6.62
N LYS A 34 -4.34 -17.69 -5.90
CA LYS A 34 -4.54 -17.83 -4.45
C LYS A 34 -3.94 -16.65 -3.69
N ALA A 35 -2.72 -16.23 -4.02
CA ALA A 35 -2.06 -15.10 -3.39
C ALA A 35 -2.81 -13.77 -3.65
N ARG A 36 -3.25 -13.53 -4.90
CA ARG A 36 -4.08 -12.35 -5.23
C ARG A 36 -5.38 -12.33 -4.43
N LYS A 37 -6.03 -13.49 -4.27
CA LYS A 37 -7.26 -13.60 -3.49
C LYS A 37 -7.02 -13.23 -2.03
N ALA A 38 -5.96 -13.77 -1.41
CA ALA A 38 -5.60 -13.45 -0.03
C ALA A 38 -5.31 -11.95 0.17
N VAL A 39 -4.53 -11.33 -0.73
CA VAL A 39 -4.28 -9.88 -0.69
C VAL A 39 -5.59 -9.09 -0.79
N LYS A 40 -6.50 -9.48 -1.70
CA LYS A 40 -7.80 -8.81 -1.85
C LYS A 40 -8.67 -8.93 -0.60
N GLU A 41 -8.66 -10.10 0.03
CA GLU A 41 -9.36 -10.34 1.30
C GLU A 41 -8.78 -9.45 2.41
N ASP A 42 -7.47 -9.34 2.53
CA ASP A 42 -6.82 -8.45 3.52
C ASP A 42 -7.12 -6.96 3.27
N VAL A 43 -7.11 -6.49 2.02
CA VAL A 43 -7.50 -5.11 1.68
C VAL A 43 -8.96 -4.85 2.07
N THR A 44 -9.87 -5.77 1.75
CA THR A 44 -11.29 -5.62 2.05
C THR A 44 -11.51 -5.58 3.57
N MET A 45 -10.86 -6.49 4.30
CA MET A 45 -10.92 -6.52 5.76
C MET A 45 -10.34 -5.25 6.37
N ALA A 46 -9.20 -4.76 5.88
CA ALA A 46 -8.60 -3.50 6.33
C ALA A 46 -9.56 -2.31 6.16
N GLN A 47 -10.19 -2.19 4.99
CA GLN A 47 -11.17 -1.13 4.72
C GLN A 47 -12.37 -1.19 5.69
N ASP A 48 -12.88 -2.39 5.97
CA ASP A 48 -13.98 -2.55 6.93
C ASP A 48 -13.57 -2.21 8.37
N LEU A 49 -12.35 -2.58 8.77
CA LEU A 49 -11.78 -2.18 10.07
C LEU A 49 -11.62 -0.65 10.15
N ALA A 50 -11.11 -0.01 9.10
CA ALA A 50 -10.97 1.45 9.02
C ALA A 50 -12.31 2.19 9.14
N ARG A 51 -13.38 1.66 8.50
CA ARG A 51 -14.75 2.19 8.60
C ARG A 51 -15.30 2.07 10.02
N ARG A 52 -14.97 0.99 10.72
CA ARG A 52 -15.33 0.75 12.13
C ARG A 52 -14.41 1.47 13.12
N LYS A 53 -13.51 2.34 12.65
CA LYS A 53 -12.51 3.07 13.46
C LYS A 53 -11.52 2.15 14.19
N GLN A 54 -11.41 0.88 13.80
CA GLN A 54 -10.40 -0.06 14.30
C GLN A 54 -9.08 0.15 13.53
N LEU A 55 -8.51 1.34 13.68
CA LEU A 55 -7.44 1.82 12.81
C LEU A 55 -6.13 1.04 12.95
N ALA A 56 -5.76 0.62 14.17
CA ALA A 56 -4.53 -0.16 14.39
C ALA A 56 -4.59 -1.50 13.64
N SER A 57 -5.69 -2.24 13.80
CA SER A 57 -5.91 -3.50 13.08
C SER A 57 -6.05 -3.31 11.57
N SER A 58 -6.60 -2.17 11.14
CA SER A 58 -6.64 -1.79 9.72
C SER A 58 -5.24 -1.61 9.14
N ILE A 59 -4.37 -0.90 9.86
CA ILE A 59 -2.96 -0.70 9.48
C ILE A 59 -2.24 -2.04 9.34
N ASP A 60 -2.38 -2.95 10.32
CA ASP A 60 -1.79 -4.29 10.26
C ASP A 60 -2.23 -5.06 9.01
N LYS A 61 -3.52 -4.96 8.67
CA LYS A 61 -4.08 -5.64 7.50
C LYS A 61 -3.62 -5.03 6.19
N PHE A 62 -3.51 -3.71 6.09
CA PHE A 62 -2.91 -3.07 4.92
C PHE A 62 -1.44 -3.43 4.75
N HIS A 63 -0.65 -3.49 5.83
CA HIS A 63 0.72 -3.99 5.78
C HIS A 63 0.81 -5.43 5.28
N SER A 64 -0.11 -6.30 5.74
CA SER A 64 -0.18 -7.68 5.26
C SER A 64 -0.45 -7.74 3.75
N ALA A 65 -1.42 -6.96 3.27
CA ALA A 65 -1.76 -6.86 1.86
C ALA A 65 -0.56 -6.36 1.02
N ILE A 66 0.12 -5.30 1.46
CA ILE A 66 1.31 -4.75 0.78
C ILE A 66 2.46 -5.76 0.78
N SER A 67 2.66 -6.50 1.88
CA SER A 67 3.67 -7.56 1.95
C SER A 67 3.38 -8.70 0.97
N GLY A 68 2.10 -9.04 0.79
CA GLY A 68 1.63 -10.04 -0.17
C GLY A 68 1.68 -9.59 -1.63
N ASN A 69 1.40 -8.32 -1.90
CA ASN A 69 1.56 -7.69 -3.21
C ASN A 69 1.89 -6.18 -3.08
N PRO A 70 3.17 -5.78 -3.22
CA PRO A 70 3.58 -4.39 -3.14
C PRO A 70 3.07 -3.50 -4.29
N ARG A 71 2.35 -4.06 -5.26
CA ARG A 71 1.74 -3.32 -6.37
C ARG A 71 0.25 -3.06 -6.16
N GLN A 72 -0.31 -3.43 -5.01
CA GLN A 72 -1.71 -3.22 -4.71
C GLN A 72 -1.96 -1.75 -4.32
N ALA A 73 -2.29 -0.92 -5.31
CA ALA A 73 -2.50 0.53 -5.12
C ALA A 73 -3.44 0.85 -3.95
N ASP A 74 -4.64 0.25 -3.91
CA ASP A 74 -5.65 0.50 -2.87
C ASP A 74 -5.14 0.25 -1.44
N ALA A 75 -4.20 -0.68 -1.26
CA ALA A 75 -3.63 -0.97 0.05
C ALA A 75 -2.73 0.17 0.54
N HIS A 76 -2.00 0.82 -0.37
CA HIS A 76 -1.16 1.97 -0.07
C HIS A 76 -2.01 3.18 0.33
N GLU A 77 -3.07 3.49 -0.43
CA GLU A 77 -3.98 4.59 -0.08
C GLU A 77 -4.67 4.35 1.26
N GLY A 78 -5.21 3.15 1.47
CA GLY A 78 -5.90 2.79 2.71
C GLY A 78 -4.97 2.82 3.93
N LEU A 79 -3.71 2.39 3.78
CA LEU A 79 -2.69 2.51 4.82
C LEU A 79 -2.41 3.97 5.17
N ALA A 80 -2.18 4.80 4.14
CA ALA A 80 -1.87 6.22 4.31
C ALA A 80 -2.97 6.96 5.10
N GLN A 81 -4.23 6.74 4.70
CA GLN A 81 -5.40 7.30 5.37
C GLN A 81 -5.56 6.78 6.80
N SER A 82 -5.27 5.50 7.05
CA SER A 82 -5.39 4.91 8.38
C SER A 82 -4.33 5.46 9.35
N LEU A 83 -3.08 5.62 8.87
CA LEU A 83 -1.97 6.21 9.63
C LEU A 83 -2.27 7.65 10.02
N GLU A 84 -2.76 8.47 9.08
CA GLU A 84 -3.13 9.87 9.37
C GLU A 84 -4.20 9.98 10.45
N ARG A 85 -5.18 9.06 10.43
CA ARG A 85 -6.30 9.08 11.37
C ARG A 85 -5.90 8.59 12.75
N LEU A 86 -4.98 7.63 12.85
CA LEU A 86 -4.58 7.04 14.13
C LEU A 86 -3.44 7.83 14.79
N TYR A 87 -2.48 8.29 14.00
CA TYR A 87 -1.26 8.94 14.48
C TYR A 87 -1.08 10.33 13.85
N PRO A 88 -2.04 11.24 14.03
CA PRO A 88 -2.01 12.54 13.37
C PRO A 88 -0.82 13.41 13.80
N ASP A 89 -0.26 13.20 14.99
CA ASP A 89 0.81 14.02 15.57
C ASP A 89 2.16 13.30 15.68
N SER A 90 2.30 12.15 15.01
CA SER A 90 3.56 11.41 14.93
C SER A 90 4.28 11.73 13.62
N PRO A 91 5.44 12.42 13.64
CA PRO A 91 6.19 12.71 12.42
C PRO A 91 6.53 11.45 11.61
N LYS A 92 6.91 10.37 12.31
CA LYS A 92 7.28 9.11 11.69
C LYS A 92 6.13 8.48 10.91
N ASP A 93 4.94 8.43 11.51
CA ASP A 93 3.75 7.84 10.88
C ASP A 93 3.20 8.73 9.75
N LEU A 94 3.38 10.05 9.86
CA LEU A 94 3.08 10.99 8.77
C LEU A 94 4.03 10.80 7.57
N GLU A 95 5.33 10.65 7.80
CA GLU A 95 6.32 10.35 6.74
C GLU A 95 6.04 9.00 6.07
N GLU A 96 5.62 8.01 6.85
CA GLU A 96 5.15 6.75 6.28
C GLU A 96 3.92 6.95 5.41
N SER A 97 2.89 7.66 5.91
CA SER A 97 1.69 7.98 5.12
C SER A 97 2.02 8.68 3.80
N ILE A 98 2.94 9.65 3.81
CA ILE A 98 3.44 10.33 2.60
C ILE A 98 4.04 9.33 1.61
N THR A 99 4.87 8.41 2.10
CA THR A 99 5.50 7.37 1.28
C THR A 99 4.44 6.49 0.63
N GLN A 100 3.39 6.11 1.37
CA GLN A 100 2.31 5.28 0.85
C GLN A 100 1.45 6.02 -0.18
N TYR A 101 1.12 7.31 0.01
CA TYR A 101 0.41 8.07 -1.04
C TYR A 101 1.21 8.18 -2.34
N ARG A 102 2.53 8.37 -2.26
CA ARG A 102 3.39 8.37 -3.44
C ARG A 102 3.39 7.02 -4.15
N ALA A 103 3.41 5.93 -3.39
CA ALA A 103 3.29 4.58 -3.94
C ALA A 103 1.94 4.38 -4.64
N TYR A 104 0.83 4.83 -4.01
CA TYR A 104 -0.49 4.82 -4.64
C TYR A 104 -0.47 5.58 -5.98
N MET A 105 0.03 6.81 -6.01
CA MET A 105 0.11 7.61 -7.25
C MET A 105 0.93 6.93 -8.34
N ALA A 106 2.02 6.25 -7.99
CA ALA A 106 2.85 5.52 -8.93
C ALA A 106 2.18 4.24 -9.47
N LEU A 107 1.29 3.62 -8.70
CA LEU A 107 0.66 2.33 -9.01
C LEU A 107 -0.74 2.45 -9.62
N SER A 108 -1.46 3.53 -9.37
CA SER A 108 -2.88 3.72 -9.76
C SER A 108 -3.11 3.90 -11.26
N GLY A 109 -2.05 3.89 -12.06
CA GLY A 109 -2.12 4.19 -13.49
C GLY A 109 -2.36 5.68 -13.75
N PRO A 110 -2.89 6.06 -14.93
CA PRO A 110 -3.13 7.46 -15.27
C PRO A 110 -4.28 8.02 -14.42
N LEU A 111 -3.93 8.72 -13.34
CA LEU A 111 -4.86 9.51 -12.54
C LEU A 111 -5.29 10.77 -13.31
N PRO A 112 -6.55 11.21 -13.19
CA PRO A 112 -6.97 12.53 -13.66
C PRO A 112 -6.09 13.61 -13.04
N GLU A 113 -5.70 14.61 -13.83
CA GLU A 113 -4.79 15.69 -13.38
C GLU A 113 -5.30 16.39 -12.11
N LYS A 114 -6.62 16.59 -12.01
CA LYS A 114 -7.28 17.13 -10.81
C LYS A 114 -7.09 16.28 -9.56
N GLU A 115 -7.12 14.95 -9.68
CA GLU A 115 -6.93 14.04 -8.55
C GLU A 115 -5.45 13.98 -8.16
N LYS A 116 -4.57 13.95 -9.16
CA LYS A 116 -3.12 14.04 -8.98
C LYS A 116 -2.73 15.31 -8.20
N GLU A 117 -3.21 16.48 -8.63
CA GLU A 117 -2.93 17.74 -7.94
C GLU A 117 -3.46 17.75 -6.49
N LYS A 118 -4.64 17.19 -6.26
CA LYS A 118 -5.22 17.10 -4.90
C LYS A 118 -4.34 16.26 -3.99
N LEU A 119 -3.89 15.10 -4.48
CA LEU A 119 -2.99 14.21 -3.73
C LEU A 119 -1.63 14.88 -3.48
N GLU A 120 -1.05 15.56 -4.47
CA GLU A 120 0.22 16.28 -4.30
C GLU A 120 0.11 17.40 -3.25
N LYS A 121 -0.98 18.18 -3.28
CA LYS A 121 -1.27 19.20 -2.27
C LYS A 121 -1.46 18.58 -0.88
N HIS A 122 -2.13 17.43 -0.79
CA HIS A 122 -2.32 16.71 0.46
C HIS A 122 -0.98 16.20 1.03
N ILE A 123 -0.15 15.58 0.18
CA ILE A 123 1.21 15.14 0.53
C ILE A 123 2.05 16.32 1.04
N ALA A 124 2.04 17.45 0.32
CA ALA A 124 2.79 18.64 0.73
C ALA A 124 2.33 19.17 2.10
N LYS A 125 1.01 19.14 2.37
CA LYS A 125 0.45 19.50 3.68
C LYS A 125 0.96 18.56 4.77
N LEU A 126 0.97 17.24 4.53
CA LEU A 126 1.49 16.26 5.50
C LEU A 126 2.98 16.48 5.76
N GLN A 127 3.78 16.74 4.73
CA GLN A 127 5.21 17.04 4.87
C GLN A 127 5.45 18.28 5.73
N SER A 128 4.68 19.35 5.48
CA SER A 128 4.77 20.58 6.27
C SER A 128 4.38 20.35 7.74
N ARG A 129 3.47 19.40 8.00
CA ARG A 129 3.02 19.07 9.35
C ARG A 129 4.06 18.21 10.07
N ALA A 130 4.57 17.16 9.43
CA ALA A 130 5.61 16.29 9.97
C ALA A 130 6.85 17.10 10.37
N THR A 131 7.35 17.95 9.47
CA THR A 131 8.51 18.82 9.74
C THR A 131 8.29 19.78 10.92
N LYS A 132 7.11 20.42 11.03
CA LYS A 132 6.78 21.28 12.19
C LYS A 132 6.74 20.49 13.50
N LEU A 133 6.18 19.29 13.49
CA LEU A 133 6.13 18.42 14.66
C LEU A 133 7.53 17.96 15.07
N GLU A 134 8.39 17.60 14.13
CA GLU A 134 9.79 17.27 14.43
C GLU A 134 10.55 18.44 15.06
N GLN A 135 10.41 19.64 14.50
CA GLN A 135 11.05 20.84 15.05
C GLN A 135 10.56 21.12 16.48
N LYS A 136 9.26 21.04 16.71
CA LYS A 136 8.68 21.19 18.06
C LYS A 136 9.23 20.16 19.04
N ASN A 137 9.30 18.90 18.63
CA ASN A 137 9.81 17.81 19.48
C ASN A 137 11.29 18.01 19.81
N LYS A 138 12.12 18.43 18.85
CA LYS A 138 13.54 18.74 19.06
C LYS A 138 13.75 19.89 20.05
N VAL A 139 12.95 20.96 19.95
CA VAL A 139 13.00 22.09 20.89
C VAL A 139 12.55 21.68 22.29
N ALA A 140 11.54 20.81 22.40
CA ALA A 140 11.06 20.31 23.68
C ALA A 140 12.06 19.37 24.37
N SER A 141 12.79 18.54 23.63
CA SER A 141 13.82 17.65 24.18
C SER A 141 15.12 18.34 24.58
N ALA A 142 15.33 19.58 24.14
CA ALA A 142 16.53 20.37 24.42
C ALA A 142 16.38 21.30 25.64
N LYS A 143 15.22 21.28 26.30
CA LYS A 143 14.92 21.99 27.56
C LYS A 143 14.85 21.00 28.70
#